data_AF-A0A2E6GSS7-F1
#
_entry.id   AF-A0A2E6GSS7-F1
#
_cell.length_a   1.000
_cell.length_b   1.000
_cell.length_c   1.000
_cell.angle_alpha   90.00
_cell.angle_beta   90.00
_cell.angle_gamma   90.00
#
_symmetry.space_group_name_H-M   'P 1'
#
loop_
_entity.id
_entity.type
_entity.pdbx_description
1 polymer ?
#
loop_
_entity_poly.entity_id
_entity_poly.type
_entity_poly.pdbx_seq_one_letter_code
_entity_poly.pdbx_strand_id
1 'polypeptide(L)'
;MALFITLAFILIPVIEIAVFIQLGGEIGLWNTFILIVLTAFAGTWLLRSQGLATLQRAQLSLEQQIFPMTEVFDGLCLIVAGVLLLTPGFVTDAAGFLLFLPFIRTLLRAWIWTILARTQNSGAWVNEDYADSSSRSSPNTIDGSFREVNPNKKNDDRKLPPGRNS
;
A
#
# COMPACT_ATOMS: atom_id res chain seq x y z
N MET A 1 -10.43 15.44 5.36
CA MET A 1 -10.09 14.43 4.33
C MET A 1 -11.04 14.47 3.14
N ALA A 2 -12.36 14.32 3.33
CA ALA A 2 -13.33 14.32 2.22
C ALA A 2 -13.25 15.57 1.30
N LEU A 3 -13.11 16.76 1.87
CA LEU A 3 -13.01 18.02 1.11
C LEU A 3 -11.82 18.04 0.13
N PHE A 4 -10.66 17.52 0.53
CA PHE A 4 -9.48 17.46 -0.35
C PHE A 4 -9.70 16.52 -1.53
N ILE A 5 -10.36 15.37 -1.29
CA ILE A 5 -10.69 14.41 -2.35
C ILE A 5 -11.68 15.04 -3.34
N THR A 6 -12.74 15.69 -2.84
CA THR A 6 -13.72 16.38 -3.68
C THR A 6 -13.06 17.50 -4.49
N LEU A 7 -12.17 18.27 -3.86
CA LEU A 7 -11.48 19.36 -4.54
C LEU A 7 -10.53 18.84 -5.63
N ALA A 8 -9.76 17.79 -5.36
CA ALA A 8 -8.90 17.15 -6.36
C ALA A 8 -9.71 16.58 -7.53
N PHE A 9 -10.85 15.93 -7.24
CA PHE A 9 -11.74 15.38 -8.26
C PHE A 9 -12.33 16.43 -9.19
N ILE A 10 -12.54 17.66 -8.72
CA ILE A 10 -13.01 18.78 -9.55
C ILE A 10 -11.83 19.48 -10.26
N LEU A 11 -10.75 19.76 -9.54
CA LEU A 11 -9.61 20.51 -10.06
C LEU A 11 -8.85 19.76 -11.15
N ILE A 12 -8.64 18.45 -11.00
CA ILE A 12 -7.89 17.67 -11.98
C ILE A 12 -8.54 17.75 -13.37
N PRO A 13 -9.84 17.41 -13.56
CA PRO A 13 -10.50 17.56 -14.86
C PRO A 13 -10.51 19.00 -15.39
N VAL A 14 -10.66 20.00 -14.52
CA VAL A 14 -10.62 21.42 -14.94
C VAL A 14 -9.25 21.78 -15.52
N ILE A 15 -8.18 21.36 -14.86
CA ILE A 15 -6.80 21.56 -15.34
C ILE A 15 -6.59 20.79 -16.65
N GLU A 16 -7.10 19.57 -16.77
CA GLU A 16 -7.00 18.77 -18.00
C GLU A 16 -7.66 19.46 -19.19
N ILE A 17 -8.88 19.97 -19.01
CA ILE A 17 -9.61 20.68 -20.06
C ILE A 17 -8.83 21.95 -20.45
N ALA A 18 -8.28 22.69 -19.48
CA ALA A 18 -7.48 23.88 -19.76
C ALA A 18 -6.24 23.55 -20.60
N VAL A 19 -5.49 22.51 -20.23
CA VAL A 19 -4.30 22.05 -20.96
C VAL A 19 -4.67 21.53 -22.35
N PHE A 20 -5.76 20.76 -22.47
CA PHE A 20 -6.26 20.26 -23.75
C PHE A 20 -6.60 21.39 -24.72
N ILE A 21 -7.32 22.41 -24.25
CA ILE A 21 -7.68 23.59 -25.06
C ILE A 21 -6.42 24.34 -25.48
N GLN A 22 -5.47 24.52 -24.56
CA GLN A 22 -4.24 25.26 -24.84
C GLN A 22 -3.37 24.55 -25.89
N LEU A 23 -3.16 23.23 -25.74
CA LEU A 23 -2.44 22.41 -26.73
C LEU A 23 -3.21 22.30 -28.05
N GLY A 24 -4.54 22.22 -27.99
CA GLY A 24 -5.41 22.22 -29.15
C GLY A 24 -5.32 23.50 -29.98
N GLY A 25 -5.07 24.64 -29.33
CA GLY A 25 -4.83 25.94 -29.97
C GLY A 25 -3.44 26.08 -30.59
N GLU A 26 -2.40 25.54 -29.92
CA GLU A 26 -1.00 25.64 -30.37
C GLU A 26 -0.67 24.64 -31.50
N ILE A 27 -1.09 23.38 -31.34
CA ILE A 27 -0.66 22.25 -32.19
C ILE A 27 -1.80 21.74 -33.10
N GLY A 28 -3.03 22.16 -32.82
CA GLY A 28 -4.25 21.72 -33.49
C GLY A 28 -4.96 20.56 -32.78
N LEU A 29 -6.29 20.56 -32.82
CA LEU A 29 -7.14 19.56 -32.16
C LEU A 29 -6.86 18.12 -32.63
N TRP A 30 -6.64 17.92 -33.94
CA TRP A 30 -6.39 16.59 -34.48
C TRP A 30 -5.06 15.99 -34.01
N ASN A 31 -4.00 16.80 -33.98
CA ASN A 31 -2.70 16.38 -33.45
C ASN A 31 -2.78 16.10 -31.95
N THR A 32 -3.49 16.94 -31.19
CA THR A 32 -3.74 16.77 -29.76
C THR A 32 -4.46 15.45 -29.48
N PHE A 33 -5.48 15.12 -30.28
CA PHE A 33 -6.19 13.85 -30.17
C PHE A 33 -5.30 12.65 -30.48
N ILE A 34 -4.49 12.71 -31.55
CA ILE A 34 -3.54 11.65 -31.88
C ILE A 34 -2.54 11.43 -30.74
N LEU A 35 -2.03 12.50 -30.12
CA LEU A 35 -1.13 12.40 -28.98
C LEU A 35 -1.78 11.65 -27.80
N ILE A 36 -3.03 11.95 -27.47
CA ILE A 36 -3.77 11.26 -26.41
C ILE A 36 -3.96 9.76 -26.73
N VAL A 37 -4.28 9.44 -27.98
CA VAL A 37 -4.40 8.04 -28.40
C VAL A 37 -3.05 7.32 -28.31
N LEU A 38 -1.97 7.99 -28.70
CA LEU A 38 -0.61 7.46 -28.59
C LEU A 38 -0.19 7.26 -27.14
N THR A 39 -0.48 8.20 -26.23
CA THR A 39 -0.17 8.06 -24.80
C THR A 39 -0.95 6.91 -24.17
N ALA A 40 -2.24 6.76 -24.49
CA ALA A 40 -3.05 5.64 -24.02
C ALA A 40 -2.51 4.28 -24.52
N PHE A 41 -2.08 4.21 -25.78
CA PHE A 41 -1.50 3.00 -26.35
C PHE A 41 -0.14 2.67 -25.72
N ALA A 42 0.72 3.68 -25.59
CA ALA A 42 2.02 3.55 -24.93
C ALA A 42 1.84 3.12 -23.47
N GLY A 43 0.93 3.73 -22.71
CA GLY A 43 0.62 3.36 -21.33
C GLY A 43 0.12 1.93 -21.20
N THR A 44 -0.77 1.49 -22.09
CA THR A 44 -1.27 0.11 -22.12
C THR A 44 -0.15 -0.89 -22.44
N TRP A 45 0.72 -0.57 -23.39
CA TRP A 45 1.86 -1.41 -23.75
C TRP A 45 2.86 -1.53 -22.60
N LEU A 46 3.18 -0.39 -21.98
CA LEU A 46 3.99 -0.31 -20.77
C LEU A 46 3.38 -1.22 -19.70
N LEU A 47 2.11 -1.03 -19.33
CA LEU A 47 1.41 -1.82 -18.31
C LEU A 47 1.48 -3.32 -18.58
N ARG A 48 1.30 -3.76 -19.83
CA ARG A 48 1.49 -5.17 -20.20
C ARG A 48 2.90 -5.65 -19.94
N SER A 49 3.91 -4.89 -20.35
CA SER A 49 5.31 -5.32 -20.23
C SER A 49 5.80 -5.41 -18.78
N GLN A 50 5.56 -4.40 -17.94
CA GLN A 50 6.05 -4.38 -16.56
C GLN A 50 5.08 -5.02 -15.56
N GLY A 51 3.77 -4.96 -15.84
CA GLY A 51 2.74 -5.57 -15.01
C GLY A 51 2.90 -7.08 -14.93
N LEU A 52 3.04 -7.76 -16.08
CA LEU A 52 3.24 -9.21 -16.11
C LEU A 52 4.53 -9.63 -15.40
N ALA A 53 5.63 -8.92 -15.63
CA ALA A 53 6.91 -9.20 -14.98
C ALA A 53 6.82 -9.05 -13.45
N THR A 54 6.08 -8.06 -12.96
CA THR A 54 5.87 -7.84 -11.52
C THR A 54 5.03 -8.96 -10.90
N LEU A 55 3.97 -9.40 -11.59
CA LEU A 55 3.15 -10.54 -11.16
C LEU A 55 3.94 -11.84 -11.10
N GLN A 56 4.78 -12.11 -12.10
CA GLN A 56 5.65 -13.30 -12.11
C GLN A 56 6.61 -13.30 -10.91
N ARG A 57 7.23 -12.16 -10.60
CA ARG A 57 8.10 -12.02 -9.42
C ARG A 57 7.33 -12.26 -8.12
N ALA A 58 6.13 -11.70 -8.00
CA ALA A 58 5.29 -11.92 -6.83
C ALA A 58 4.94 -13.40 -6.65
N GLN A 59 4.61 -14.12 -7.73
CA GLN A 59 4.34 -15.56 -7.70
C GLN A 59 5.56 -16.36 -7.24
N LEU A 60 6.76 -16.07 -7.80
CA LEU A 60 8.00 -16.73 -7.40
C LEU A 60 8.35 -16.53 -5.92
N SER A 61 8.11 -15.32 -5.38
CA SER A 61 8.34 -15.05 -3.95
C SER A 61 7.36 -15.81 -3.05
N LEU A 62 6.10 -15.95 -3.47
CA LEU A 62 5.10 -16.74 -2.74
C LEU A 62 5.43 -18.23 -2.74
N GLU A 63 5.95 -18.76 -3.85
CA GLU A 63 6.45 -20.15 -3.93
C GLU A 63 7.60 -20.41 -2.95
N GLN A 64 8.40 -19.37 -2.65
CA GLN A 64 9.48 -19.42 -1.66
C GLN A 64 8.99 -19.23 -0.21
N GLN A 65 7.68 -19.16 0.03
CA GLN A 65 7.06 -18.82 1.33
C GLN A 65 7.51 -17.47 1.91
N ILE A 66 8.00 -16.54 1.06
CA ILE A 66 8.39 -15.19 1.46
C ILE A 66 7.26 -14.23 1.07
N PHE A 67 6.82 -13.39 2.00
CA PHE A 67 5.76 -12.43 1.71
C PHE A 67 6.27 -11.29 0.80
N PRO A 68 5.75 -11.13 -0.43
CA PRO A 68 6.29 -10.20 -1.42
C PRO A 68 5.80 -8.76 -1.22
N MET A 69 6.15 -8.13 -0.10
CA MET A 69 5.76 -6.74 0.17
C MET A 69 6.22 -5.79 -0.95
N THR A 70 7.39 -6.08 -1.52
CA THR A 70 8.00 -5.22 -2.53
C THR A 70 7.21 -5.23 -3.82
N GLU A 71 6.87 -6.42 -4.30
CA GLU A 71 6.20 -6.69 -5.56
C GLU A 71 4.71 -6.30 -5.49
N VAL A 72 4.08 -6.43 -4.32
CA VAL A 72 2.68 -6.00 -4.11
C VAL A 72 2.55 -4.49 -4.22
N PHE A 73 3.41 -3.73 -3.53
CA PHE A 73 3.41 -2.26 -3.64
C PHE A 73 3.66 -1.82 -5.09
N ASP A 74 4.62 -2.49 -5.73
CA ASP A 74 4.99 -2.30 -7.11
C ASP A 74 3.84 -2.58 -8.09
N GLY A 75 3.11 -3.67 -7.87
CA GLY A 75 1.90 -4.01 -8.62
C GLY A 75 0.78 -2.98 -8.42
N LEU A 76 0.58 -2.50 -7.19
CA LEU A 76 -0.40 -1.45 -6.89
C LEU A 76 -0.06 -0.15 -7.62
N CYS A 77 1.20 0.30 -7.56
CA CYS A 77 1.66 1.48 -8.28
C CYS A 77 1.43 1.33 -9.79
N LEU A 78 1.70 0.16 -10.36
CA LEU A 78 1.45 -0.11 -11.78
C LEU A 78 -0.04 -0.07 -12.13
N ILE A 79 -0.92 -0.60 -11.29
CA ILE A 79 -2.38 -0.53 -11.49
C ILE A 79 -2.83 0.93 -11.45
N VAL A 80 -2.40 1.70 -10.45
CA VAL A 80 -2.74 3.12 -10.33
C VAL A 80 -2.21 3.91 -11.53
N ALA A 81 -0.96 3.69 -11.93
CA ALA A 81 -0.37 4.28 -13.13
C ALA A 81 -1.15 3.93 -14.40
N GLY A 82 -1.57 2.68 -14.54
CA GLY A 82 -2.40 2.20 -15.63
C GLY A 82 -3.77 2.88 -15.68
N VAL A 83 -4.46 3.00 -14.53
CA VAL A 83 -5.76 3.69 -14.46
C VAL A 83 -5.60 5.18 -14.80
N LEU A 84 -4.53 5.82 -14.33
CA LEU A 84 -4.19 7.22 -14.68
C LEU A 84 -3.99 7.36 -16.20
N LEU A 85 -3.18 6.50 -16.82
CA LEU A 85 -2.89 6.50 -18.27
C LEU A 85 -4.07 6.09 -19.16
N LEU A 86 -5.02 5.33 -18.62
CA LEU A 86 -6.26 4.96 -19.31
C LEU A 86 -7.30 6.08 -19.26
N THR A 87 -7.15 7.03 -18.34
CA THR A 87 -8.00 8.21 -18.25
C THR A 87 -7.37 9.29 -19.13
N PRO A 88 -7.80 9.45 -20.39
CA PRO A 88 -7.09 10.31 -21.35
C PRO A 88 -7.03 11.75 -20.85
N GLY A 89 -5.82 12.20 -20.51
CA GLY A 89 -5.54 13.54 -20.00
C GLY A 89 -4.04 13.83 -20.01
N PHE A 90 -3.62 15.02 -20.39
CA PHE A 90 -2.20 15.36 -20.50
C PHE A 90 -1.48 15.33 -19.15
N VAL A 91 -2.11 15.85 -18.10
CA VAL A 91 -1.49 15.93 -16.77
C VAL A 91 -1.51 14.56 -16.08
N THR A 92 -2.63 13.86 -16.22
CA THR A 92 -2.90 12.53 -15.67
C THR A 92 -2.02 11.49 -16.37
N ASP A 93 -1.83 11.60 -17.68
CA ASP A 93 -0.89 10.77 -18.44
C ASP A 93 0.54 11.02 -17.99
N ALA A 94 0.96 12.28 -17.82
CA ALA A 94 2.30 12.61 -17.34
C ALA A 94 2.54 12.02 -15.93
N ALA A 95 1.58 12.16 -15.02
CA ALA A 95 1.65 11.59 -13.68
C ALA A 95 1.68 10.05 -13.72
N GLY A 96 0.85 9.43 -14.57
CA GLY A 96 0.81 7.99 -14.77
C GLY A 96 2.11 7.44 -15.34
N PHE A 97 2.69 8.09 -16.37
CA PHE A 97 4.00 7.74 -16.91
C PHE A 97 5.12 7.89 -15.89
N LEU A 98 5.09 8.97 -15.09
CA LEU A 98 6.08 9.18 -14.03
C LEU A 98 6.00 8.05 -13.00
N LEU A 99 4.79 7.68 -12.56
CA LEU A 99 4.58 6.56 -11.63
C LEU A 99 4.97 5.21 -12.25
N PHE A 100 4.91 5.08 -13.58
CA PHE A 100 5.32 3.89 -14.29
C PHE A 100 6.84 3.64 -14.22
N LEU A 101 7.64 4.70 -14.14
CA LEU A 101 9.10 4.58 -14.09
C LEU A 101 9.54 3.85 -12.81
N PRO A 102 10.37 2.79 -12.92
CA PRO A 102 10.83 2.03 -11.76
C PRO A 102 11.61 2.90 -10.77
N PHE A 103 12.33 3.91 -11.26
CA PHE A 103 13.05 4.88 -10.42
C PHE A 103 12.11 5.64 -9.47
N ILE A 104 10.96 6.10 -9.99
CA ILE A 104 9.98 6.85 -9.21
C ILE A 104 9.31 5.96 -8.16
N ARG A 105 9.04 4.70 -8.51
CA ARG A 105 8.49 3.71 -7.56
C ARG A 105 9.43 3.42 -6.40
N THR A 106 10.72 3.25 -6.67
CA THR A 106 11.73 3.06 -5.63
C THR A 106 11.84 4.29 -4.74
N LEU A 107 11.77 5.50 -5.32
CA LEU A 107 11.81 6.75 -4.57
C LEU A 107 10.56 6.93 -3.69
N LEU A 108 9.37 6.68 -4.24
CA LEU A 108 8.10 6.70 -3.49
C LEU A 108 8.11 5.73 -2.33
N ARG A 109 8.59 4.50 -2.57
CA ARG A 109 8.74 3.47 -1.54
C ARG A 109 9.66 3.96 -0.41
N ALA A 110 10.83 4.48 -0.74
CA ALA A 110 11.78 4.99 0.24
C ALA A 110 11.17 6.15 1.06
N TRP A 111 10.46 7.06 0.39
CA TRP A 111 9.80 8.19 1.04
C TRP A 111 8.71 7.74 2.03
N ILE A 112 7.84 6.81 1.60
CA ILE A 112 6.80 6.20 2.43
C ILE A 112 7.41 5.46 3.62
N TRP A 113 8.48 4.68 3.40
CA TRP A 113 9.15 3.96 4.49
C TRP A 113 9.73 4.92 5.54
N THR A 114 10.30 6.04 5.09
CA THR A 114 10.85 7.08 5.97
C THR A 114 9.75 7.73 6.82
N ILE A 115 8.56 7.98 6.25
CA ILE A 115 7.42 8.55 6.97
C ILE A 115 6.85 7.56 7.99
N LEU A 116 6.70 6.30 7.60
CA LEU A 116 6.19 5.25 8.49
C LEU A 116 7.15 4.99 9.66
N ALA A 117 8.46 4.98 9.39
CA ALA A 117 9.49 4.85 10.42
C ALA A 117 9.45 6.01 11.43
N ARG A 118 9.14 7.23 10.99
CA ARG A 118 8.97 8.40 11.88
C ARG A 118 7.74 8.27 12.80
N THR A 119 6.69 7.61 12.34
CA THR A 119 5.46 7.41 13.13
C THR A 119 5.60 6.32 14.18
N GLN A 120 6.44 5.31 13.97
CA GLN A 120 6.72 4.28 14.99
C GLN A 120 7.62 4.78 16.12
N ASN A 121 8.34 5.87 15.94
CA ASN A 121 9.24 6.43 16.97
C ASN A 121 8.51 7.21 18.09
N SER A 122 7.18 7.27 18.07
CA SER A 122 6.36 7.87 19.14
C SER A 122 5.93 6.87 20.22
N GLY A 123 6.44 5.62 20.17
CA GLY A 123 6.16 4.57 21.16
C GLY A 123 7.39 3.85 21.69
N ALA A 124 8.60 4.35 21.40
CA ALA A 124 9.81 3.89 22.06
C ALA A 124 9.87 4.51 23.46
N TRP A 125 9.16 3.88 24.41
CA TRP A 125 9.60 3.89 25.80
C TRP A 125 10.95 3.18 25.83
N VAL A 126 12.01 3.89 25.46
CA VAL A 126 13.34 3.59 25.98
C VAL A 126 13.21 3.89 27.47
N ASN A 127 12.84 2.88 28.26
CA ASN A 127 13.11 2.89 29.68
C ASN A 127 14.63 2.79 29.82
N GLU A 128 15.27 3.95 29.68
CA GLU A 128 16.64 4.22 30.13
C GLU A 128 16.61 4.39 31.65
N ASP A 129 16.14 3.37 32.37
CA ASP A 129 16.12 3.35 33.84
C ASP A 129 16.47 1.94 34.29
N TYR A 130 17.76 1.59 34.20
CA TYR A 130 18.35 0.60 35.09
C TYR A 130 19.79 1.02 35.39
N ALA A 131 19.88 2.00 36.29
CA ALA A 131 20.99 2.04 37.22
C ALA A 131 20.91 0.79 38.10
N ASP A 132 22.01 0.04 38.10
CA ASP A 132 22.48 -0.82 39.18
C ASP A 132 21.61 -2.04 39.58
N SER A 133 22.07 -3.22 39.16
CA SER A 133 22.34 -4.29 40.13
C SER A 133 23.05 -5.46 39.45
N SER A 134 24.30 -5.65 39.87
CA SER A 134 25.05 -6.89 39.69
C SER A 134 24.24 -8.10 40.19
N SER A 135 23.94 -9.08 39.33
CA SER A 135 23.93 -10.52 39.68
C SER A 135 23.58 -11.44 38.50
N ARG A 136 24.59 -12.24 38.10
CA ARG A 136 24.53 -13.67 37.74
C ARG A 136 23.45 -14.16 36.74
N SER A 137 23.93 -14.49 35.54
CA SER A 137 23.80 -15.80 34.87
C SER A 137 22.41 -16.46 34.78
N SER A 138 21.79 -16.42 33.58
CA SER A 138 21.27 -17.63 32.89
C SER A 138 20.65 -17.33 31.52
N PRO A 139 20.49 -18.35 30.63
CA PRO A 139 20.27 -18.18 29.20
C PRO A 139 18.82 -17.86 28.82
N ASN A 140 18.69 -17.00 27.82
CA ASN A 140 17.45 -16.57 27.18
C ASN A 140 16.67 -17.76 26.58
N THR A 141 15.65 -18.25 27.29
CA THR A 141 14.65 -19.17 26.75
C THR A 141 13.38 -18.38 26.45
N ILE A 142 13.00 -18.37 25.17
CA ILE A 142 11.79 -17.73 24.66
C ILE A 142 10.61 -18.65 25.01
N ASP A 143 9.81 -18.24 25.98
CA ASP A 143 8.63 -18.99 26.43
C ASP A 143 7.41 -18.64 25.56
N GLY A 144 6.79 -19.64 24.95
CA GLY A 144 5.62 -19.49 24.11
C GLY A 144 4.35 -19.74 24.91
N SER A 145 3.48 -18.73 25.03
CA SER A 145 2.19 -18.92 25.71
C SER A 145 1.26 -19.79 24.85
N PHE A 146 0.79 -20.91 25.39
CA PHE A 146 -0.22 -21.77 24.76
C PHE A 146 -1.53 -21.75 25.57
N ARG A 147 -2.66 -21.92 24.87
CA ARG A 147 -3.98 -22.07 25.48
C ARG A 147 -4.48 -23.48 25.26
N GLU A 148 -4.57 -24.23 26.36
CA GLU A 148 -5.04 -25.61 26.39
C GLU A 148 -6.57 -25.64 26.20
N VAL A 149 -7.04 -26.06 25.03
CA VAL A 149 -8.47 -26.25 24.76
C VAL A 149 -8.86 -27.65 25.23
N ASN A 150 -9.47 -27.73 26.41
CA ASN A 150 -9.90 -29.00 27.01
C ASN A 150 -11.15 -29.52 26.27
N PRO A 151 -11.08 -30.67 25.56
CA PRO A 151 -12.20 -31.18 24.77
C PRO A 151 -13.29 -31.88 25.60
N ASN A 152 -13.18 -31.94 26.93
CA ASN A 152 -14.09 -32.73 27.76
C ASN A 152 -15.04 -31.90 28.65
N LYS A 153 -15.39 -30.68 28.26
CA LYS A 153 -16.45 -29.92 28.93
C LYS A 153 -17.79 -30.14 28.22
N LYS A 154 -18.38 -31.31 28.45
CA LYS A 154 -19.77 -31.61 28.09
C LYS A 154 -20.69 -30.85 29.05
N ASN A 155 -21.59 -30.06 28.48
CA ASN A 155 -22.69 -29.33 29.12
C ASN A 155 -23.31 -30.06 30.32
N ASP A 156 -23.50 -29.37 31.44
CA ASP A 156 -24.84 -29.33 32.06
C ASP A 156 -24.98 -28.13 32.98
N ASP A 157 -25.66 -27.11 32.45
CA ASP A 157 -26.31 -26.06 33.20
C ASP A 157 -27.47 -26.65 34.00
N ARG A 158 -27.26 -27.09 35.25
CA ARG A 158 -28.38 -27.30 36.19
C ARG A 158 -28.12 -26.74 37.59
N LYS A 159 -28.83 -25.63 37.82
CA LYS A 159 -29.10 -24.93 39.06
C LYS A 159 -29.44 -25.87 40.24
N LEU A 160 -29.12 -25.44 41.47
CA LEU A 160 -30.08 -25.06 42.52
C LEU A 160 -29.32 -24.45 43.73
N PRO A 161 -29.84 -23.40 44.39
CA PRO A 161 -29.22 -22.78 45.57
C PRO A 161 -29.41 -23.63 46.84
N PRO A 162 -28.49 -23.58 47.82
CA PRO A 162 -28.61 -24.35 49.05
C PRO A 162 -29.72 -23.80 49.96
N GLY A 163 -30.71 -24.65 50.22
CA GLY A 163 -31.75 -24.46 51.24
C GLY A 163 -31.20 -24.64 52.66
N ARG A 164 -31.24 -23.53 53.39
CA ARG A 164 -31.41 -23.29 54.84
C ARG A 164 -31.58 -24.52 55.80
N ASN A 165 -30.82 -24.43 56.90
CA ASN A 165 -31.04 -24.75 58.32
C ASN A 165 -31.55 -26.13 58.82
N SER A 166 -30.80 -26.69 59.80
CA SER A 166 -31.18 -26.85 61.22
C SER A 166 -29.94 -27.16 62.05
#